data_AF-A0A1W1I968-F1
#
_entry.id   AF-A0A1W1I968-F1
#
_cell.length_a   1.000
_cell.length_b   1.000
_cell.length_c   1.000
_cell.angle_alpha   90.00
_cell.angle_beta   90.00
_cell.angle_gamma   90.00
#
_symmetry.space_group_name_H-M   'P 1'
#
loop_
_entity.id
_entity.type
_entity.pdbx_description
1 polymer ?
#
loop_
_entity_poly.entity_id
_entity_poly.type
_entity_poly.pdbx_seq_one_letter_code
_entity_poly.pdbx_strand_id
1 'polypeptide(L)' 'MTVDRNVAFQQHLPQFAIAVVLLQAPTNRLKDLRALLPELHRILPTAPKSQMTVVTA' A
#
# COMPACT_ATOMS: atom_id res chain seq x y z
N MET A 1 15.36 -2.84 -3.06
CA MET A 1 13.92 -3.17 -3.02
C MET A 1 13.67 -3.99 -1.78
N THR A 2 13.14 -3.39 -0.73
CA THR A 2 12.91 -4.07 0.56
C THR A 2 11.56 -4.76 0.55
N VAL A 3 11.58 -6.07 0.79
CA VAL A 3 10.39 -6.94 0.86
C VAL A 3 9.96 -6.99 2.33
N ASP A 4 9.41 -5.89 2.84
CA ASP A 4 9.03 -5.83 4.25
C ASP A 4 7.65 -6.46 4.43
N ARG A 5 7.61 -7.74 4.82
CA ARG A 5 6.39 -8.43 5.26
C ARG A 5 5.86 -7.91 6.61
N ASN A 6 6.51 -6.90 7.18
CA ASN A 6 6.24 -6.39 8.51
C ASN A 6 5.39 -5.12 8.53
N VAL A 7 4.78 -4.72 7.40
CA VAL A 7 3.83 -3.57 7.38
C VAL A 7 2.70 -3.77 8.39
N ALA A 8 2.27 -5.02 8.63
CA ALA A 8 1.30 -5.35 9.69
C ALA A 8 1.81 -5.05 11.11
N PHE A 9 3.13 -5.04 11.33
CA PHE A 9 3.79 -4.77 12.61
C PHE A 9 4.23 -3.30 12.77
N GLN A 10 4.18 -2.48 11.71
CA GLN A 10 4.41 -1.04 11.80
C GLN A 10 3.15 -0.32 12.31
N GLN A 11 2.65 -0.73 13.48
CA GLN A 11 1.42 -0.22 14.10
C GLN A 11 1.54 1.22 14.64
N HIS A 12 2.71 1.86 14.49
CA HIS A 12 2.93 3.27 14.81
C HIS A 12 2.71 4.17 13.57
N LEU A 13 1.64 3.97 12.79
CA LEU A 13 1.24 4.90 11.73
C LEU A 13 0.75 6.28 12.22
N PRO A 14 0.16 6.45 13.41
CA PRO A 14 -0.37 7.75 13.85
C PRO A 14 0.69 8.85 14.01
N GLN A 15 1.95 8.48 14.27
CA GLN A 15 3.06 9.43 14.43
C GLN A 15 3.64 9.92 13.10
N PHE A 16 3.33 9.26 11.98
CA PHE A 16 3.84 9.64 10.67
C PHE A 16 2.74 10.33 9.87
N ALA A 17 2.99 11.57 9.44
CA ALA A 17 2.10 12.32 8.54
C ALA A 17 2.22 11.86 7.07
N ILE A 18 2.42 10.56 6.85
CA ILE A 18 2.56 9.93 5.53
C ILE A 18 1.33 9.09 5.24
N ALA A 19 0.92 9.02 3.98
CA ALA A 19 -0.07 8.05 3.54
C ALA A 19 0.64 6.71 3.31
N VAL A 20 0.15 5.64 3.93
CA VAL A 20 0.69 4.29 3.72
C VAL A 20 -0.28 3.49 2.85
N VAL A 21 0.22 2.97 1.73
CA VAL A 21 -0.57 2.15 0.81
C VAL A 21 0.01 0.75 0.76
N LEU A 22 -0.82 -0.25 1.10
CA LEU A 22 -0.47 -1.65 0.98
C LEU A 22 -1.06 -2.22 -0.31
N LEU A 23 -0.19 -2.70 -1.20
CA LEU A 23 -0.60 -3.43 -2.41
C LEU A 23 -0.69 -4.92 -2.08
N GLN A 24 -1.90 -5.46 -2.04
CA GLN A 24 -2.16 -6.87 -1.83
C GLN A 24 -2.38 -7.57 -3.17
N ALA A 25 -1.38 -8.33 -3.60
CA ALA A 25 -1.43 -9.16 -4.81
C ALA A 25 -1.20 -10.64 -4.46
N PRO A 26 -1.72 -11.59 -5.25
CA PRO A 26 -1.46 -13.02 -5.06
C PRO A 26 0.04 -13.37 -5.11
N THR A 27 0.81 -12.64 -5.91
CA THR A 27 2.27 -12.75 -5.95
C THR A 27 2.92 -11.38 -6.11
N ASN A 28 4.20 -11.26 -5.71
CA ASN A 28 5.01 -10.06 -5.93
C ASN A 28 5.55 -9.96 -7.38
N ARG A 29 4.94 -10.68 -8.34
CA ARG A 29 5.34 -10.60 -9.74
C ARG A 29 4.80 -9.31 -10.34
N LEU A 30 5.59 -8.70 -11.23
CA LEU A 30 5.24 -7.42 -11.87
C LEU A 30 3.86 -7.47 -12.56
N LYS A 31 3.48 -8.60 -13.16
CA LYS A 31 2.18 -8.77 -13.79
C LYS A 31 1.00 -8.59 -12.82
N ASP A 32 1.13 -9.10 -11.60
CA ASP A 32 0.06 -9.09 -10.61
C ASP A 32 0.03 -7.73 -9.89
N LEU A 33 1.19 -7.11 -9.67
CA LEU A 33 1.28 -5.73 -9.18
C LEU A 33 0.75 -4.71 -10.20
N ARG A 34 0.99 -4.95 -11.49
CA ARG A 34 0.52 -4.06 -12.57
C ARG A 34 -1.00 -3.97 -12.62
N ALA A 35 -1.71 -5.04 -12.26
CA ALA A 35 -3.17 -5.03 -12.16
C ALA A 35 -3.68 -4.05 -11.08
N LEU A 36 -2.88 -3.77 -10.05
CA LEU A 36 -3.22 -2.87 -8.95
C LEU A 36 -2.90 -1.39 -9.24
N LEU A 37 -2.10 -1.10 -10.27
CA LEU A 37 -1.68 0.26 -10.58
C LEU A 37 -2.81 1.24 -10.91
N PRO A 38 -3.89 0.85 -11.62
CA PRO A 38 -5.01 1.75 -11.88
C PRO A 38 -5.70 2.19 -10.58
N GLU A 39 -5.97 1.24 -9.69
CA GLU A 39 -6.60 1.49 -8.40
C GLU A 39 -5.67 2.32 -7.50
N LEU A 40 -4.37 2.00 -7.49
CA LEU A 40 -3.35 2.79 -6.80
C LEU A 40 -3.35 4.25 -7.29
N HIS A 41 -3.35 4.49 -8.60
CA HIS A 41 -3.34 5.84 -9.15
C HIS A 41 -4.59 6.64 -8.75
N ARG A 42 -5.73 5.97 -8.61
CA ARG A 42 -7.00 6.56 -8.16
C ARG A 42 -6.97 6.95 -6.68
N ILE A 43 -6.35 6.14 -5.83
CA ILE A 43 -6.33 6.38 -4.37
C ILE A 43 -5.20 7.30 -3.90
N LEU A 44 -4.07 7.37 -4.62
CA LEU A 44 -2.94 8.23 -4.28
C LEU A 44 -3.33 9.70 -4.00
N PRO A 45 -4.17 10.37 -4.81
CA PRO A 45 -4.56 11.76 -4.55
C PRO A 45 -5.45 11.93 -3.32
N THR A 46 -6.17 10.89 -2.89
CA THR A 46 -7.13 10.94 -1.78
C THR A 46 -6.67 10.17 -0.54
N ALA A 47 -5.45 9.64 -0.56
CA ALA A 47 -4.97 8.75 0.50
C ALA A 47 -4.82 9.54 1.82
N PRO A 48 -5.57 9.17 2.87
CA PRO A 48 -5.49 9.85 4.15
C PRO A 48 -4.10 9.66 4.78
N LYS A 49 -3.48 10.77 5.17
CA LYS A 49 -2.23 10.76 5.92
C LYS A 49 -2.47 10.09 7.28
N SER A 50 -1.45 9.39 7.79
CA SER A 50 -1.48 8.69 9.08
C SER A 50 -2.45 7.50 9.12
N GLN A 51 -2.96 7.08 7.97
CA GLN A 51 -3.80 5.90 7.82
C GLN A 51 -3.24 4.96 6.75
N MET A 52 -3.52 3.67 6.92
CA MET A 52 -3.20 2.64 5.94
C MET A 52 -4.39 2.43 4.99
N THR A 53 -4.13 2.49 3.68
CA THR A 53 -5.10 2.11 2.64
C THR A 53 -4.64 0.81 1.99
N VAL A 54 -5.52 -0.19 1.93
CA VAL A 54 -5.22 -1.48 1.28
C VAL A 54 -5.84 -1.49 -0.11
N VAL A 55 -5.04 -1.83 -1.12
CA VAL A 55 -5.47 -2.02 -2.50
C VAL A 55 -5.31 -3.49 -2.84
N THR A 56 -6.42 -4.14 -3.17
CA THR A 56 -6.48 -5.54 -3.59
C THR A 56 -6.97 -5.64 -5.02
N ALA A 57 -6.54 -6.69 -5.73
CA ALA A 57 -7.05 -7.08 -7.04
C ALA A 57 -8.37 -7.82 -6.88
#